data_AF-A0A9N9XRK6-F1
#
_entry.id   AF-A0A9N9XRK6-F1
#
_cell.length_a   1.000
_cell.length_b   1.000
_cell.length_c   1.000
_cell.angle_alpha   90.00
_cell.angle_beta   90.00
_cell.angle_gamma   90.00
#
_symmetry.space_group_name_H-M   'P 1'
#
loop_
_entity.id
_entity.type
_entity.pdbx_description
1 polymer ?
#
loop_
_entity_poly.entity_id
_entity_poly.type
_entity_poly.pdbx_seq_one_letter_code
_entity_poly.pdbx_strand_id
1 'polypeptide(L)'
;MPLENWSKICIGWSAVIVGGIYSFYLARVSVDKRRYENMKIRERMRQANSGQYEDSYRKFSTMSQKEAQNMQLIQELEIEMMADMYNRLTATCHKKCVPPIYGDAEIAKGEAVCIDRCVAKFLDIHERIGKKLGQMSMQDESLLKK
;
A
#
# COMPACT_ATOMS: atom_id res chain seq x y z
N MET A 1 -62.08 -8.52 45.49
CA MET A 1 -61.52 -7.28 44.91
C MET A 1 -60.33 -7.66 44.02
N PRO A 2 -60.50 -7.71 42.68
CA PRO A 2 -59.51 -8.28 41.77
C PRO A 2 -58.48 -7.22 41.31
N LEU A 3 -57.64 -6.75 42.23
CA LEU A 3 -56.55 -5.81 41.90
C LEU A 3 -55.27 -6.51 41.44
N GLU A 4 -55.11 -7.80 41.72
CA GLU A 4 -53.84 -8.51 41.52
C GLU A 4 -53.49 -8.73 40.03
N ASN A 5 -54.50 -8.86 39.16
CA ASN A 5 -54.29 -9.12 37.74
C ASN A 5 -53.92 -7.86 36.95
N TRP A 6 -54.52 -6.71 37.31
CA TRP A 6 -54.23 -5.42 36.67
C TRP A 6 -52.83 -4.92 37.01
N SER A 7 -52.36 -5.11 38.24
CA SER A 7 -51.00 -4.74 38.63
C SER A 7 -49.93 -5.53 37.86
N LYS A 8 -50.16 -6.82 37.58
CA LYS A 8 -49.23 -7.65 36.78
C LYS A 8 -49.12 -7.15 35.34
N ILE A 9 -50.24 -6.72 34.76
CA ILE A 9 -50.27 -6.14 33.40
C ILE A 9 -49.48 -4.83 33.36
N CYS A 10 -49.71 -3.90 34.30
CA CYS A 10 -49.01 -2.61 34.31
C CYS A 10 -47.49 -2.72 34.52
N ILE A 11 -47.03 -3.70 35.31
CA ILE A 11 -45.60 -3.96 35.50
C ILE A 11 -44.98 -4.50 34.20
N GLY A 12 -45.68 -5.41 33.51
CA GLY A 12 -45.21 -5.95 32.22
C GLY A 12 -45.06 -4.88 31.14
N TRP A 13 -46.05 -4.00 30.98
CA TRP A 13 -45.97 -2.89 30.02
C TRP A 13 -44.88 -1.88 30.36
N SER A 14 -44.68 -1.58 31.65
CA SER A 14 -43.60 -0.69 32.09
C SER A 14 -42.21 -1.25 31.73
N ALA A 15 -41.99 -2.55 31.91
CA ALA A 15 -40.73 -3.20 31.55
C ALA A 15 -40.45 -3.14 30.03
N VAL A 16 -41.48 -3.33 29.20
CA VAL A 16 -41.36 -3.26 27.74
C VAL A 16 -41.07 -1.83 27.27
N ILE A 17 -41.74 -0.83 27.84
CA ILE A 17 -41.52 0.58 27.48
C ILE A 17 -40.13 1.03 27.89
N VAL A 18 -39.70 0.73 29.13
CA VAL A 18 -38.36 1.08 29.61
C VAL A 18 -37.28 0.36 28.81
N GLY A 19 -37.47 -0.93 28.51
CA GLY A 19 -36.57 -1.70 27.65
C GLY A 19 -36.46 -1.09 26.24
N GLY A 20 -37.59 -0.73 25.64
CA GLY A 20 -37.63 -0.09 24.32
C GLY A 20 -36.94 1.27 24.28
N ILE A 21 -37.17 2.12 25.28
CA ILE A 21 -36.50 3.43 25.41
C ILE A 21 -35.00 3.24 25.61
N TYR A 22 -34.59 2.28 26.44
CA TYR A 22 -33.17 1.98 26.68
C TYR A 22 -32.46 1.48 25.42
N SER A 23 -33.06 0.54 24.68
CA SER A 23 -32.53 0.08 23.40
C SER A 23 -32.46 1.20 22.37
N PHE A 24 -33.47 2.08 22.31
CA PHE A 24 -33.45 3.24 21.40
C PHE A 24 -32.36 4.25 21.78
N TYR A 25 -32.14 4.49 23.07
CA TYR A 25 -31.07 5.36 23.55
C TYR A 25 -29.68 4.83 23.20
N LEU A 26 -29.43 3.54 23.44
CA LEU A 26 -28.18 2.89 23.03
C LEU A 26 -27.97 2.92 21.51
N ALA A 27 -29.04 2.70 20.74
CA ALA A 27 -29.00 2.81 19.30
C ALA A 27 -28.63 4.23 18.84
N ARG A 28 -29.26 5.27 19.43
CA ARG A 28 -28.95 6.68 19.16
C ARG A 28 -27.50 7.03 19.48
N VAL A 29 -27.01 6.69 20.67
CA VAL A 29 -25.62 6.91 21.08
C VAL A 29 -24.64 6.21 20.12
N SER A 30 -24.97 4.99 19.67
CA SER A 30 -24.13 4.26 18.71
C SER A 30 -24.08 4.91 17.32
N VAL A 31 -25.20 5.48 16.87
CA VAL A 31 -25.29 6.17 15.57
C VAL A 31 -24.57 7.53 15.63
N ASP A 32 -24.72 8.27 16.73
CA ASP A 32 -24.07 9.56 16.91
C ASP A 32 -22.54 9.41 16.98
N LYS A 33 -22.05 8.35 17.63
CA LYS A 33 -20.61 8.01 17.61
C LYS A 33 -20.08 7.74 16.19
N ARG A 34 -20.82 6.96 15.39
CA ARG A 34 -20.43 6.70 13.98
C ARG A 34 -20.45 7.97 13.12
N ARG A 35 -21.42 8.86 13.33
CA ARG A 35 -21.47 10.17 12.64
C ARG A 35 -20.28 11.04 13.03
N TYR A 36 -19.89 11.05 14.29
CA TYR A 36 -18.73 11.78 14.77
C TYR A 36 -17.41 11.27 14.19
N GLU A 37 -17.23 9.94 14.08
CA GLU A 37 -16.05 9.35 13.43
C GLU A 37 -16.00 9.69 11.93
N ASN A 38 -17.14 9.62 11.23
CA ASN A 38 -17.24 10.01 9.82
C ASN A 38 -16.95 11.51 9.60
N MET A 39 -17.34 12.36 10.55
CA MET A 39 -17.02 13.79 10.54
C MET A 39 -15.50 14.01 10.68
N LYS A 40 -14.85 13.32 11.64
CA LYS A 40 -13.38 13.36 11.82
C LYS A 40 -12.60 12.88 10.60
N ILE A 41 -13.10 11.86 9.88
CA ILE A 41 -12.45 11.37 8.65
C ILE A 41 -12.49 12.44 7.56
N ARG A 42 -13.64 13.10 7.36
CA ARG A 42 -13.77 14.20 6.39
C ARG A 42 -12.88 15.39 6.74
N GLU A 43 -12.74 15.69 8.02
CA GLU A 43 -11.87 16.79 8.49
C GLU A 43 -10.39 16.47 8.26
N ARG A 44 -9.95 15.24 8.54
CA ARG A 44 -8.60 14.76 8.16
C ARG A 44 -8.35 14.81 6.65
N MET A 45 -9.32 14.42 5.83
CA MET A 45 -9.21 14.51 4.37
C MET A 45 -9.15 15.96 3.87
N ARG A 46 -9.89 16.88 4.50
CA ARG A 46 -9.85 18.32 4.18
C ARG A 46 -8.50 18.94 4.54
N GLN A 47 -7.94 18.56 5.70
CA GLN A 47 -6.62 18.99 6.14
C GLN A 47 -5.48 18.43 5.27
N ALA A 48 -5.64 17.26 4.64
CA ALA A 48 -4.66 16.76 3.68
C ALA A 48 -4.56 17.61 2.40
N ASN A 49 -5.63 18.32 2.02
CA ASN A 49 -5.64 19.20 0.84
C ASN A 49 -5.31 20.67 1.15
N SER A 50 -5.53 21.12 2.40
CA SER A 50 -5.06 22.43 2.86
C SER A 50 -3.69 22.27 3.52
N GLY A 51 -2.61 22.52 2.79
CA GLY A 51 -1.22 22.40 3.27
C GLY A 51 -0.82 23.37 4.41
N GLN A 52 -1.59 23.44 5.49
CA GLN A 52 -1.27 24.16 6.72
C GLN A 52 -1.08 23.14 7.84
N TYR A 53 0.17 22.77 8.08
CA TYR A 53 0.58 22.06 9.28
C TYR A 53 0.83 23.10 10.38
N GLU A 54 0.05 23.07 11.45
CA GLU A 54 0.36 23.85 12.67
C GLU A 54 1.66 23.28 13.30
N ASP A 55 2.60 24.17 13.61
CA ASP A 55 3.98 23.89 14.07
C ASP A 55 4.06 23.22 15.48
N SER A 56 2.92 22.75 16.02
CA SER A 56 2.80 22.27 17.40
C SER A 56 3.18 20.79 17.61
N TYR A 57 3.54 20.04 16.55
CA TYR A 57 4.07 18.67 16.65
C TYR A 57 5.60 18.57 16.52
N ARG A 58 6.32 19.68 16.75
CA ARG A 58 7.79 19.71 16.83
C ARG A 58 8.34 19.07 18.11
N LYS A 59 7.83 17.89 18.48
CA LYS A 59 8.46 16.96 19.43
C LYS A 59 8.75 15.59 18.81
N PHE A 60 8.37 15.37 17.54
CA PHE A 60 8.83 14.25 16.71
C PHE A 60 9.81 14.71 15.59
N SER A 61 10.26 15.97 15.60
CA SER A 61 11.17 16.53 14.59
C SER A 61 12.65 16.16 14.80
N THR A 62 12.91 14.97 15.34
CA THR A 62 14.25 14.35 15.32
C THR A 62 14.18 12.98 14.65
N MET A 63 13.43 12.86 13.54
CA MET A 63 14.01 12.17 12.39
C MET A 63 14.78 13.23 11.61
N SER A 64 16.08 13.03 11.53
CA SER A 64 17.04 13.98 10.98
C SER A 64 16.62 14.39 9.56
N GLN A 65 16.74 15.68 9.20
CA GLN A 65 16.60 16.12 7.80
C GLN A 65 17.48 15.27 6.86
N LYS A 66 18.60 14.75 7.38
CA LYS A 66 19.48 13.82 6.69
C LYS A 66 18.84 12.46 6.44
N GLU A 67 18.01 11.94 7.35
CA GLU A 67 17.30 10.67 7.18
C GLU A 67 16.17 10.77 6.17
N ALA A 68 15.43 11.90 6.15
CA ALA A 68 14.41 12.17 5.13
C ALA A 68 15.02 12.33 3.73
N GLN A 69 16.13 13.07 3.60
CA GLN A 69 16.86 13.20 2.34
C GLN A 69 17.48 11.87 1.88
N ASN A 70 18.03 11.09 2.81
CA ASN A 70 18.62 9.80 2.48
C ASN A 70 17.56 8.78 2.03
N MET A 71 16.35 8.85 2.60
CA MET A 71 15.22 8.02 2.16
C MET A 71 14.74 8.40 0.76
N GLN A 72 14.67 9.70 0.46
CA GLN A 72 14.36 10.19 -0.90
C GLN A 72 15.42 9.75 -1.91
N LEU A 73 16.69 9.87 -1.55
CA LEU A 73 17.81 9.47 -2.41
C LEU A 73 17.80 7.96 -2.72
N ILE A 74 17.52 7.11 -1.73
CA ILE A 74 17.40 5.65 -1.94
C ILE A 74 16.26 5.34 -2.93
N GLN A 75 15.12 6.02 -2.79
CA GLN A 75 13.99 5.82 -3.68
C GLN A 75 14.28 6.28 -5.12
N GLU A 76 14.99 7.41 -5.30
CA GLU A 76 15.43 7.88 -6.61
C GLU A 76 16.41 6.90 -7.27
N LEU A 77 17.36 6.37 -6.50
CA LEU A 77 18.32 5.35 -6.95
C LEU A 77 17.61 4.06 -7.37
N GLU A 78 16.62 3.59 -6.59
CA GLU A 78 15.83 2.41 -6.95
C GLU A 78 15.15 2.57 -8.32
N ILE A 79 14.57 3.75 -8.58
CA ILE A 79 13.89 4.05 -9.86
C ILE A 79 14.90 4.09 -11.01
N GLU A 80 16.06 4.74 -10.83
CA GLU A 80 17.10 4.81 -11.86
C GLU A 80 17.64 3.42 -12.22
N MET A 81 17.87 2.57 -11.21
CA MET A 81 18.31 1.19 -11.41
C MET A 81 17.25 0.34 -12.13
N MET A 82 15.97 0.49 -11.78
CA MET A 82 14.88 -0.21 -12.47
C MET A 82 14.75 0.24 -13.93
N ALA A 83 15.00 1.52 -14.22
CA ALA A 83 14.99 2.05 -15.59
C ALA A 83 16.13 1.47 -16.44
N ASP A 84 17.37 1.38 -15.91
CA ASP A 84 18.48 0.74 -16.64
C ASP A 84 18.19 -0.74 -16.92
N MET A 85 17.64 -1.46 -15.94
CA MET A 85 17.22 -2.85 -16.14
C MET A 85 16.20 -2.97 -17.27
N TYR A 86 15.17 -2.12 -17.28
CA TYR A 86 14.13 -2.13 -18.30
C TYR A 86 14.68 -1.85 -19.70
N ASN A 87 15.59 -0.88 -19.83
CA ASN A 87 16.23 -0.54 -21.09
C ASN A 87 17.05 -1.72 -21.65
N ARG A 88 17.83 -2.38 -20.80
CA ARG A 88 18.62 -3.57 -21.18
C ARG A 88 17.75 -4.76 -21.55
N LEU A 89 16.69 -5.00 -20.79
CA LEU A 89 15.70 -6.05 -21.07
C LEU A 89 15.05 -5.84 -22.44
N THR A 90 14.57 -4.62 -22.70
CA THR A 90 13.89 -4.27 -23.95
C THR A 90 14.83 -4.42 -25.14
N ALA A 91 16.04 -3.86 -25.06
CA ALA A 91 17.05 -3.97 -26.14
C ALA A 91 17.46 -5.42 -26.41
N THR A 92 17.63 -6.22 -25.35
CA THR A 92 18.03 -7.63 -25.47
C THR A 92 16.92 -8.47 -26.10
N CYS A 93 15.68 -8.31 -25.65
CA CYS A 93 14.57 -9.10 -26.16
C CYS A 93 14.16 -8.67 -27.56
N HIS A 94 14.20 -7.38 -27.87
CA HIS A 94 14.01 -6.89 -29.24
C HIS A 94 15.04 -7.51 -30.18
N LYS A 95 16.34 -7.46 -29.84
CA LYS A 95 17.42 -8.04 -30.66
C LYS A 95 17.31 -9.57 -30.82
N LYS A 96 16.76 -10.28 -29.84
CA LYS A 96 16.64 -11.76 -29.86
C LYS A 96 15.39 -12.26 -30.59
N CYS A 97 14.28 -11.53 -30.46
CA CYS A 97 12.97 -12.01 -30.87
C CYS A 97 12.40 -11.29 -32.10
N VAL A 98 12.90 -10.11 -32.44
CA VAL A 98 12.46 -9.34 -33.61
C VAL A 98 13.59 -9.31 -34.65
N PRO A 99 13.40 -9.90 -35.84
CA PRO A 99 14.40 -9.90 -36.89
C PRO A 99 14.61 -8.50 -37.46
N PRO A 100 15.80 -8.18 -37.99
CA PRO A 100 16.08 -6.87 -38.58
C PRO A 100 15.33 -6.62 -39.90
N ILE A 101 14.80 -7.68 -40.53
CA ILE A 101 13.98 -7.59 -41.72
C ILE A 101 12.52 -7.68 -41.29
N TYR A 102 11.82 -6.56 -41.35
CA TYR A 102 10.41 -6.47 -40.99
C TYR A 102 9.55 -6.87 -42.20
N GLY A 103 8.80 -7.95 -42.06
CA GLY A 103 7.81 -8.38 -43.05
C GLY A 103 6.47 -7.68 -42.88
N ASP A 104 6.05 -7.50 -41.62
CA ASP A 104 4.78 -6.88 -41.23
C ASP A 104 5.03 -5.82 -40.14
N ALA A 105 4.11 -4.86 -40.01
CA ALA A 105 4.18 -3.80 -38.99
C ALA A 105 3.73 -4.27 -37.59
N GLU A 106 3.05 -5.41 -37.52
CA GLU A 106 2.54 -5.99 -36.27
C GLU A 106 3.45 -7.11 -35.77
N ILE A 107 3.53 -7.26 -34.46
CA ILE A 107 4.28 -8.34 -33.83
C ILE A 107 3.58 -9.66 -34.14
N ALA A 108 4.28 -10.56 -34.84
CA ALA A 108 3.73 -11.86 -35.17
C ALA A 108 3.56 -12.70 -33.89
N LYS A 109 2.61 -13.64 -33.91
CA LYS A 109 2.35 -14.53 -32.75
C LYS A 109 3.61 -15.27 -32.26
N GLY A 110 4.52 -15.63 -33.18
CA GLY A 110 5.80 -16.25 -32.84
C GLY A 110 6.76 -15.30 -32.10
N GLU A 111 6.81 -14.04 -32.51
CA GLU A 111 7.63 -13.00 -31.88
C GLU A 111 7.10 -12.65 -30.49
N ALA A 112 5.78 -12.53 -30.33
CA ALA A 112 5.13 -12.30 -29.05
C ALA A 112 5.48 -13.39 -28.01
N VAL A 113 5.34 -14.67 -28.39
CA VAL A 113 5.69 -15.80 -27.52
C VAL A 113 7.20 -15.85 -27.23
N CYS A 114 8.04 -15.45 -28.20
CA CYS A 114 9.48 -15.32 -27.96
C CYS A 114 9.78 -14.24 -26.91
N ILE A 115 9.15 -13.06 -27.02
CA ILE A 115 9.32 -11.94 -26.09
C ILE A 115 8.95 -12.37 -24.66
N ASP A 116 7.80 -13.02 -24.47
CA ASP A 116 7.38 -13.52 -23.14
C ASP A 116 8.43 -14.45 -22.52
N ARG A 117 8.93 -15.41 -23.31
CA ARG A 117 10.00 -16.33 -22.87
C ARG A 117 11.32 -15.62 -22.62
N CYS A 118 11.64 -14.60 -23.42
CA CYS A 118 12.85 -13.82 -23.28
C CYS A 118 12.84 -13.04 -21.97
N VAL A 119 11.74 -12.34 -21.66
CA VAL A 119 11.56 -11.57 -20.42
C VAL A 119 11.69 -12.49 -19.20
N ALA A 120 11.00 -13.64 -19.21
CA ALA A 120 11.11 -14.61 -18.12
C ALA A 120 12.55 -15.07 -17.88
N LYS A 121 13.26 -15.47 -18.95
CA LYS A 121 14.67 -15.88 -18.85
C LYS A 121 15.60 -14.74 -18.44
N PHE A 122 15.34 -13.51 -18.89
CA PHE A 122 16.15 -12.35 -18.54
C PHE A 122 16.09 -12.07 -17.04
N LEU A 123 14.88 -12.08 -16.46
CA LEU A 123 14.70 -11.87 -15.02
C LEU A 123 15.32 -13.00 -14.20
N ASP A 124 15.16 -14.27 -14.62
CA ASP A 124 15.81 -15.41 -13.98
C ASP A 124 17.34 -15.27 -13.95
N ILE A 125 17.93 -14.84 -15.07
CA ILE A 125 19.38 -14.61 -15.18
C ILE A 125 19.80 -13.41 -14.35
N HIS A 126 19.03 -12.32 -14.39
CA HIS A 126 19.29 -11.10 -13.62
C HIS A 126 19.35 -11.40 -12.11
N GLU A 127 18.43 -12.21 -11.58
CA GLU A 127 18.44 -12.63 -10.18
C GLU A 127 19.68 -13.47 -9.83
N ARG A 128 20.03 -14.45 -10.68
CA ARG A 128 21.21 -15.30 -10.47
C ARG A 128 22.51 -14.51 -10.49
N ILE A 129 22.64 -13.58 -11.43
CA ILE A 129 23.78 -12.66 -11.51
C ILE A 129 23.83 -11.78 -10.26
N GLY A 130 22.69 -11.24 -9.82
CA GLY A 130 22.59 -10.47 -8.58
C GLY A 130 23.07 -11.24 -7.36
N LYS A 131 22.64 -12.50 -7.20
CA LYS A 131 23.13 -13.40 -6.13
C LYS A 131 24.63 -13.61 -6.19
N LYS A 132 25.20 -13.81 -7.39
CA LYS A 132 26.63 -14.07 -7.55
C LYS A 132 27.48 -12.82 -7.30
N LEU A 133 27.06 -11.66 -7.82
CA LEU A 133 27.70 -10.37 -7.56
C LEU A 133 27.71 -10.05 -6.06
N GLY A 134 26.60 -10.28 -5.36
CA GLY A 134 26.53 -10.09 -3.91
C GLY A 134 27.45 -11.04 -3.11
N GLN A 135 27.61 -12.29 -3.56
CA GLN A 135 28.59 -13.19 -2.95
C GLN A 135 30.03 -12.73 -3.16
N MET A 136 30.34 -12.23 -4.37
CA MET A 136 31.67 -11.74 -4.70
C MET A 136 32.02 -10.46 -3.92
N SER A 137 31.08 -9.53 -3.74
CA SER A 137 31.34 -8.32 -2.96
C SER A 137 31.65 -8.61 -1.49
N MET A 138 30.96 -9.57 -0.87
CA MET A 138 31.27 -10.01 0.50
C MET A 138 32.65 -10.68 0.59
N GLN A 139 33.04 -11.42 -0.45
CA GLN A 139 34.35 -12.05 -0.52
C GLN A 139 35.45 -10.99 -0.68
N ASP A 140 35.27 -10.00 -1.56
CA ASP A 140 36.24 -8.92 -1.77
C ASP A 140 36.46 -8.09 -0.49
N GLU A 141 35.40 -7.81 0.27
CA GLU A 141 35.53 -7.11 1.55
C GLU A 141 36.37 -7.91 2.58
N SER A 142 36.24 -9.23 2.57
CA SER A 142 37.06 -10.11 3.42
C SER A 142 38.52 -10.19 3.00
N LEU A 143 38.80 -9.99 1.70
CA LEU A 143 40.15 -9.94 1.15
C LEU A 143 40.82 -8.59 1.44
N LEU A 144 40.08 -7.46 1.34
CA LEU A 144 40.60 -6.14 1.68
C LEU A 144 40.91 -5.96 3.18
N LYS A 145 40.31 -6.78 4.05
CA LYS A 145 40.53 -6.74 5.50
C LYS A 145 41.77 -7.53 5.96
N LYS A 146 42.47 -8.22 5.06
CA LYS A 146 43.75 -8.91 5.32
C LYS A 146 44.92 -8.09 4.82
#